data_AF-A0A960P0U4-F1
#
_entry.id   AF-A0A960P0U4-F1
#
_cell.length_a   1.000
_cell.length_b   1.000
_cell.length_c   1.000
_cell.angle_alpha   90.00
_cell.angle_beta   90.00
_cell.angle_gamma   90.00
#
_symmetry.space_group_name_H-M   'P 1'
#
loop_
_entity.id
_entity.type
_entity.pdbx_description
1 polymer ?
#
loop_
_entity_poly.entity_id
_entity_poly.type
_entity_poly.pdbx_seq_one_letter_code
_entity_poly.pdbx_strand_id
1 'polypeptide(L)'
;MSLAAGFVLRVLGGAAAIEVEVSGWLLLTTTFVALFLGFSKRRHELGLLADSAAEQRRVLDHYSPVFLDQMINVTTASTVICYALYATSPETAERLGTRHLVWTVPFVLFGIFRFLYLLYQRPEKRNPTETILFDAPFLLNGAAWAALVVALIYA
;
A
#
# COMPACT_ATOMS: atom_id res chain seq x y z
N MET A 1 -3.86 0.30 -15.39
CA MET A 1 -5.01 0.50 -14.50
C MET A 1 -5.81 -0.78 -14.22
N SER A 2 -5.76 -1.80 -15.09
CA SER A 2 -6.45 -3.09 -14.88
C SER A 2 -6.03 -3.85 -13.61
N LEU A 3 -4.78 -3.65 -13.13
CA LEU A 3 -4.29 -4.22 -11.87
C LEU A 3 -5.06 -3.68 -10.65
N ALA A 4 -5.27 -2.36 -10.56
CA ALA A 4 -5.99 -1.76 -9.45
C ALA A 4 -7.47 -2.19 -9.44
N ALA A 5 -8.11 -2.26 -10.61
CA ALA A 5 -9.46 -2.78 -10.75
C ALA A 5 -9.59 -4.22 -10.23
N GLY A 6 -8.61 -5.09 -10.51
CA GLY A 6 -8.57 -6.45 -9.99
C GLY A 6 -8.43 -6.55 -8.47
N PHE A 7 -7.68 -5.63 -7.84
CA PHE A 7 -7.60 -5.56 -6.37
C PHE A 7 -8.91 -5.09 -5.74
N VAL A 8 -9.57 -4.08 -6.33
CA VAL A 8 -10.89 -3.62 -5.87
C VAL A 8 -11.93 -4.74 -5.97
N LEU A 9 -11.96 -5.47 -7.09
CA LEU A 9 -12.86 -6.61 -7.27
C LEU A 9 -12.61 -7.72 -6.25
N ARG A 10 -11.34 -7.98 -5.85
CA ARG A 10 -11.05 -8.93 -4.77
C ARG A 10 -11.56 -8.45 -3.41
N VAL A 11 -11.44 -7.17 -3.09
CA VAL A 11 -11.96 -6.62 -1.82
C VAL A 11 -13.49 -6.73 -1.79
N LEU A 12 -14.15 -6.33 -2.88
CA LEU A 12 -15.60 -6.46 -3.01
C LEU A 12 -16.05 -7.92 -2.94
N GLY A 13 -15.33 -8.84 -3.58
CA GLY A 13 -15.60 -10.27 -3.49
C GLY A 13 -15.39 -10.84 -2.09
N GLY A 14 -14.34 -10.41 -1.38
CA GLY A 14 -14.09 -10.81 0.01
C GLY A 14 -15.18 -10.30 0.96
N ALA A 15 -15.61 -9.06 0.77
CA ALA A 15 -16.70 -8.46 1.54
C ALA A 15 -18.05 -9.14 1.30
N ALA A 16 -18.35 -9.46 0.04
CA ALA A 16 -19.54 -10.22 -0.31
C ALA A 16 -19.51 -11.63 0.30
N ALA A 17 -18.34 -12.27 0.37
CA ALA A 17 -18.18 -13.61 0.96
C ALA A 17 -18.37 -13.65 2.48
N ILE A 18 -18.14 -12.54 3.18
CA ILE A 18 -18.32 -12.44 4.64
C ILE A 18 -19.57 -11.64 5.04
N GLU A 19 -20.38 -11.21 4.07
CA GLU A 19 -21.61 -10.39 4.25
C GLU A 19 -21.41 -9.12 5.09
N VAL A 20 -20.24 -8.48 4.99
CA VAL A 20 -19.93 -7.25 5.72
C VAL A 20 -19.92 -6.05 4.78
N GLU A 21 -20.64 -4.99 5.14
CA GLU A 21 -20.54 -3.70 4.46
C GLU A 21 -19.13 -3.13 4.60
N VAL A 22 -18.41 -2.95 3.49
CA VAL A 22 -17.07 -2.36 3.52
C VAL A 22 -17.18 -0.85 3.74
N SER A 23 -16.42 -0.32 4.69
CA SER A 23 -16.24 1.13 4.82
C SER A 23 -15.70 1.70 3.50
N GLY A 24 -16.33 2.77 3.00
CA GLY A 24 -15.87 3.46 1.79
C GLY A 24 -14.41 3.91 1.89
N TRP A 25 -13.98 4.32 3.09
CA TRP A 25 -12.59 4.69 3.35
C TRP A 25 -11.61 3.52 3.21
N LEU A 26 -12.03 2.31 3.60
CA LEU A 26 -11.21 1.11 3.47
C LEU A 26 -11.09 0.65 2.02
N LEU A 27 -12.17 0.79 1.24
CA LEU A 27 -12.14 0.56 -0.22
C LEU A 27 -11.18 1.51 -0.93
N LEU A 28 -11.25 2.81 -0.60
CA LEU A 28 -10.34 3.82 -1.15
C LEU A 28 -8.90 3.54 -0.74
N THR A 29 -8.65 3.23 0.53
CA THR A 29 -7.32 2.86 1.03
C THR A 29 -6.75 1.69 0.23
N THR A 30 -7.52 0.62 0.03
CA THR A 30 -7.05 -0.55 -0.71
C THR A 30 -6.78 -0.24 -2.18
N THR A 31 -7.61 0.62 -2.79
CA THR A 31 -7.41 1.09 -4.17
C THR A 31 -6.10 1.86 -4.31
N PHE A 32 -5.83 2.79 -3.40
CA PHE A 32 -4.61 3.59 -3.42
C PHE A 32 -3.36 2.76 -3.13
N VAL A 33 -3.42 1.81 -2.19
CA VAL A 33 -2.33 0.84 -1.95
C VAL A 33 -2.04 0.03 -3.20
N ALA A 34 -3.07 -0.50 -3.88
CA ALA A 34 -2.89 -1.28 -5.09
C ALA A 34 -2.25 -0.45 -6.23
N LEU A 35 -2.67 0.81 -6.39
CA LEU A 35 -2.06 1.74 -7.34
C LEU A 35 -0.61 2.04 -6.98
N PHE A 36 -0.33 2.36 -5.71
CA PHE A 36 1.01 2.61 -5.18
C PHE A 36 1.98 1.45 -5.48
N LEU A 37 1.58 0.21 -5.15
CA LEU A 37 2.39 -0.98 -5.44
C LEU A 37 2.58 -1.19 -6.95
N GLY A 38 1.53 -0.96 -7.74
CA GLY A 38 1.57 -1.04 -9.19
C GLY A 38 2.56 -0.05 -9.81
N PHE A 39 2.53 1.22 -9.40
CA PHE A 39 3.46 2.24 -9.89
C PHE A 39 4.89 2.00 -9.41
N SER A 40 5.07 1.56 -8.15
CA SER A 40 6.37 1.21 -7.61
C SER A 40 7.04 0.07 -8.39
N LYS A 41 6.27 -0.96 -8.77
CA LYS A 41 6.78 -2.03 -9.63
C LYS A 41 7.22 -1.51 -11.01
N ARG A 42 6.43 -0.63 -11.64
CA ARG A 42 6.80 -0.02 -12.93
C ARG A 42 8.04 0.86 -12.82
N ARG A 43 8.17 1.63 -11.73
CA ARG A 43 9.32 2.48 -11.46
C ARG A 43 10.60 1.67 -11.29
N HIS A 44 10.48 0.52 -10.64
CA HIS A 44 11.57 -0.43 -10.47
C HIS A 44 11.96 -1.12 -11.79
N GLU A 45 11.00 -1.62 -12.57
CA GLU A 45 11.23 -2.20 -13.90
C GLU A 45 11.98 -1.20 -14.81
N LEU A 46 11.57 0.07 -14.79
CA LEU A 46 12.22 1.14 -15.56
C LEU A 46 13.66 1.43 -15.11
N GLY A 47 13.93 1.34 -13.81
CA GLY A 47 15.28 1.49 -13.25
C GLY A 47 16.24 0.36 -13.67
N LEU A 48 15.75 -0.88 -13.71
CA LEU A 48 16.57 -2.04 -14.11
C LEU A 48 16.90 -2.05 -15.62
N LEU A 49 16.01 -1.53 -16.46
CA LEU A 49 16.19 -1.44 -17.91
C LEU A 49 17.26 -0.40 -18.31
N ALA A 50 17.50 0.62 -17.48
CA ALA A 50 18.61 1.56 -17.70
C ALA A 50 19.99 0.87 -17.65
N ASP A 51 20.11 -0.21 -16.87
CA ASP A 51 21.35 -0.98 -16.70
C ASP A 51 21.48 -2.17 -17.66
N SER A 52 20.41 -2.53 -18.39
CA SER A 52 20.41 -3.70 -19.28
C SER A 52 19.65 -3.40 -20.57
N ALA A 53 20.38 -3.27 -21.68
CA ALA A 53 19.89 -2.98 -23.03
C ALA A 53 19.01 -4.08 -23.67
N ALA A 54 18.46 -5.01 -22.87
CA ALA A 54 17.70 -6.16 -23.34
C ALA A 54 16.20 -5.96 -23.07
N GLU A 55 15.45 -5.83 -24.17
CA GLU A 55 13.98 -5.81 -24.24
C GLU A 55 13.25 -4.68 -23.51
N GLN A 56 13.32 -3.49 -24.12
CA GLN A 56 12.40 -2.40 -23.88
C GLN A 56 10.97 -2.87 -24.21
N ARG A 57 10.20 -3.28 -23.18
CA ARG A 57 8.74 -3.48 -23.33
C ARG A 57 8.16 -2.15 -23.81
N ARG A 58 7.63 -2.10 -25.04
CA ARG A 58 6.98 -0.93 -25.69
C ARG A 58 6.05 -0.08 -24.80
N VAL A 59 5.48 -0.66 -23.75
CA VAL A 59 4.62 0.03 -22.77
C VAL A 59 5.38 1.02 -21.88
N LEU A 60 6.70 0.85 -21.68
CA LEU A 60 7.51 1.69 -20.80
C LEU A 60 7.99 2.99 -21.46
N ASP A 61 7.92 3.11 -22.79
CA ASP A 61 8.34 4.30 -23.54
C ASP A 61 7.56 5.57 -23.17
N HIS A 62 6.34 5.39 -22.66
CA HIS A 62 5.47 6.50 -22.29
C HIS A 62 5.67 6.98 -20.85
N TYR A 63 6.53 6.33 -20.06
CA TYR A 63 6.75 6.66 -18.65
C TYR A 63 8.13 7.27 -18.43
N SER A 64 8.18 8.40 -17.71
CA SER A 64 9.44 8.92 -17.16
C SER A 64 9.55 8.55 -15.68
N PRO A 65 10.77 8.38 -15.14
CA PRO A 65 10.98 8.18 -13.71
C PRO A 65 10.27 9.25 -12.87
N VAL A 66 10.40 10.52 -13.26
CA VAL A 66 9.79 11.67 -12.56
C VAL A 66 8.27 11.58 -12.53
N PHE A 67 7.65 11.19 -13.64
CA PHE A 67 6.20 11.03 -13.70
C PHE A 67 5.71 9.90 -12.79
N LEU A 68 6.41 8.76 -12.80
CA LEU A 68 6.09 7.64 -11.89
C LEU A 68 6.27 8.03 -10.42
N ASP A 69 7.32 8.78 -10.09
CA ASP A 69 7.58 9.26 -8.73
C ASP A 69 6.44 10.19 -8.25
N GLN A 70 5.90 11.05 -9.12
CA GLN A 70 4.72 11.86 -8.82
C GLN A 70 3.47 11.00 -8.56
N MET A 71 3.21 9.99 -9.39
CA MET A 71 2.06 9.09 -9.19
C MET A 71 2.19 8.28 -7.89
N ILE A 72 3.41 7.83 -7.56
CA ILE A 72 3.72 7.17 -6.29
C ILE A 72 3.43 8.12 -5.12
N ASN A 73 3.91 9.36 -5.17
CA ASN A 73 3.72 10.33 -4.10
C ASN A 73 2.24 10.69 -3.87
N VAL A 74 1.47 10.87 -4.95
CA VAL A 74 0.02 11.12 -4.84
C VAL A 74 -0.67 9.92 -4.20
N THR A 75 -0.38 8.70 -4.66
CA THR A 75 -1.04 7.49 -4.14
C THR A 75 -0.64 7.15 -2.71
N THR A 76 0.60 7.38 -2.29
CA THR A 76 1.02 7.19 -0.89
C THR A 76 0.35 8.21 0.04
N ALA A 77 0.31 9.49 -0.34
CA ALA A 77 -0.39 10.52 0.43
C ALA A 77 -1.89 10.19 0.57
N SER A 78 -2.54 9.84 -0.54
CA SER A 78 -3.95 9.41 -0.53
C SER A 78 -4.19 8.17 0.34
N THR A 79 -3.28 7.19 0.31
CA THR A 79 -3.36 6.00 1.16
C THR A 79 -3.36 6.35 2.65
N VAL A 80 -2.40 7.18 3.08
CA VAL A 80 -2.28 7.59 4.49
C VAL A 80 -3.52 8.34 4.93
N ILE A 81 -3.99 9.29 4.12
CA ILE A 81 -5.17 10.11 4.44
C ILE A 81 -6.42 9.24 4.52
N CYS A 82 -6.66 8.36 3.54
CA CYS A 82 -7.82 7.47 3.57
C CYS A 82 -7.77 6.50 4.76
N TYR A 83 -6.60 5.99 5.13
CA TYR A 83 -6.47 5.14 6.31
C TYR A 83 -6.71 5.92 7.60
N ALA A 84 -6.21 7.15 7.71
CA ALA A 84 -6.45 8.00 8.88
C ALA A 84 -7.93 8.37 9.02
N LEU A 85 -8.62 8.64 7.91
CA LEU A 85 -10.07 8.87 7.88
C LEU A 85 -10.83 7.62 8.27
N TYR A 86 -10.43 6.45 7.79
CA TYR A 86 -10.98 5.17 8.23
C TYR A 86 -10.83 5.00 9.75
N ALA A 87 -9.61 5.18 10.28
CA ALA A 87 -9.28 4.95 11.69
C ALA A 87 -9.95 5.95 12.66
N THR A 88 -10.37 7.12 12.18
CA THR A 88 -11.05 8.16 12.97
C THR A 88 -12.55 8.24 12.68
N SER A 89 -13.06 7.51 11.69
CA SER A 89 -14.48 7.57 11.31
C SER A 89 -15.40 7.04 12.42
N PRO A 90 -16.50 7.75 12.73
CA PRO A 90 -17.49 7.28 13.72
C PRO A 90 -18.08 5.91 13.38
N GLU A 91 -18.38 5.67 12.09
CA GLU A 91 -18.90 4.39 11.59
C GLU A 91 -17.97 3.22 11.91
N THR A 92 -16.66 3.41 11.75
CA THR A 92 -15.66 2.37 12.06
C THR A 92 -15.54 2.16 13.57
N ALA A 93 -15.58 3.25 14.34
CA ALA A 93 -15.53 3.15 15.79
C ALA A 93 -16.74 2.43 16.39
N GLU A 94 -17.94 2.63 15.83
CA GLU A 94 -19.16 1.91 16.23
C GLU A 94 -19.08 0.44 15.83
N ARG A 95 -18.60 0.13 14.62
CA ARG A 95 -18.46 -1.25 14.12
C ARG A 95 -17.42 -2.07 14.87
N LEU A 96 -16.30 -1.46 15.25
CA LEU A 96 -15.19 -2.13 15.94
C LEU A 96 -15.25 -1.99 17.47
N GLY A 97 -16.19 -1.22 18.01
CA GLY A 97 -16.30 -0.96 19.44
C GLY A 97 -15.17 -0.10 20.03
N THR A 98 -14.28 0.47 19.21
CA THR A 98 -13.09 1.20 19.66
C THR A 98 -12.82 2.45 18.84
N ARG A 99 -12.54 3.57 19.52
CA ARG A 99 -12.10 4.84 18.89
C ARG A 99 -10.58 4.96 18.78
N HIS A 100 -9.85 3.98 19.30
CA HIS A 100 -8.41 4.05 19.50
C HIS A 100 -7.64 3.55 18.27
N LEU A 101 -8.32 3.19 17.17
CA LEU A 101 -7.67 2.72 15.94
C LEU A 101 -6.69 3.76 15.36
N VAL A 102 -6.84 5.05 15.68
CA VAL A 102 -5.89 6.10 15.26
C VAL A 102 -4.43 5.81 15.67
N TRP A 103 -4.20 5.06 16.74
CA TRP A 103 -2.85 4.69 17.20
C TRP A 103 -2.09 3.77 16.25
N THR A 104 -2.77 3.18 15.26
CA THR A 104 -2.14 2.35 14.23
C THR A 104 -1.60 3.17 13.05
N VAL A 105 -2.00 4.45 12.91
CA VAL A 105 -1.59 5.34 11.81
C VAL A 105 -0.06 5.51 11.73
N PRO A 106 0.68 5.70 12.84
CA PRO A 106 2.15 5.78 12.81
C PRO A 106 2.82 4.53 12.21
N PHE A 107 2.27 3.33 12.43
CA PHE A 107 2.80 2.09 11.87
C PHE A 107 2.58 2.01 10.35
N VAL A 108 1.44 2.48 9.86
CA VAL A 108 1.16 2.57 8.42
C VAL A 108 2.11 3.57 7.75
N LEU A 109 2.31 4.74 8.38
CA LEU A 109 3.29 5.73 7.92
C LEU A 109 4.70 5.14 7.84
N PHE A 110 5.14 4.46 8.91
CA PHE A 110 6.44 3.80 8.92
C PHE A 110 6.55 2.76 7.80
N GLY A 111 5.53 1.92 7.59
CA GLY A 111 5.53 0.92 6.53
C GLY A 111 5.68 1.53 5.14
N ILE A 112 4.95 2.61 4.86
CA ILE A 112 5.06 3.34 3.59
C ILE A 112 6.44 3.97 3.43
N PHE A 113 6.96 4.65 4.45
CA PHE A 113 8.31 5.24 4.39
C PHE A 113 9.40 4.20 4.22
N ARG A 114 9.30 3.07 4.91
CA ARG A 114 10.25 1.96 4.77
C ARG A 114 10.20 1.38 3.35
N PHE A 115 9.02 1.22 2.78
CA PHE A 115 8.87 0.80 1.39
C PHE A 115 9.52 1.79 0.43
N LEU A 116 9.23 3.09 0.57
CA LEU A 116 9.83 4.13 -0.29
C LEU A 116 11.35 4.20 -0.13
N TYR A 117 11.87 4.01 1.08
CA TYR A 117 13.30 3.91 1.34
C TYR A 117 13.94 2.75 0.56
N LEU A 118 13.34 1.55 0.62
CA LEU A 118 13.83 0.41 -0.14
C LEU A 118 13.74 0.65 -1.65
N LEU A 119 12.65 1.27 -2.13
CA LEU A 119 12.47 1.57 -3.55
C LEU A 119 13.53 2.55 -4.10
N TYR A 120 13.83 3.63 -3.38
CA TYR A 120 14.68 4.72 -3.89
C TYR A 120 16.13 4.64 -3.43
N GLN A 121 16.39 4.22 -2.19
CA GLN A 121 17.73 4.26 -1.59
C GLN A 121 18.45 2.91 -1.62
N ARG A 122 17.71 1.80 -1.81
CA ARG A 122 18.29 0.46 -1.95
C ARG A 122 17.67 -0.30 -3.13
N PRO A 123 17.86 0.17 -4.37
CA PRO A 123 17.40 -0.55 -5.55
C PRO A 123 18.17 -1.87 -5.65
N GLU A 124 17.55 -2.96 -5.19
CA GLU A 124 18.04 -4.31 -5.42
C GLU A 124 17.69 -4.76 -6.84
N LYS A 125 18.26 -5.87 -7.34
CA LYS A 125 17.76 -6.49 -8.58
C LYS A 125 16.37 -7.12 -8.41
N ARG A 126 15.97 -7.31 -7.16
CA ARG A 126 14.73 -7.97 -6.79
C ARG A 126 13.59 -6.95 -6.72
N ASN A 127 12.41 -7.38 -7.14
CA ASN A 127 11.22 -6.55 -7.10
C ASN A 127 11.00 -6.02 -5.67
N PRO A 128 10.76 -4.70 -5.48
CA PRO A 128 10.57 -4.09 -4.16
C PRO A 128 9.47 -4.77 -3.34
N THR A 129 8.41 -5.26 -3.98
CA THR A 129 7.33 -6.00 -3.28
C THR A 129 7.79 -7.35 -2.73
N GLU A 130 8.86 -7.93 -3.27
CA GLU A 130 9.47 -9.13 -2.69
C GLU A 130 10.52 -8.77 -1.64
N THR A 131 11.31 -7.71 -1.84
CA THR A 131 12.32 -7.27 -0.86
C THR A 131 11.70 -6.98 0.49
N ILE A 132 10.49 -6.39 0.55
CA ILE A 132 9.79 -6.16 1.83
C ILE A 132 9.45 -7.44 2.60
N LEU A 133 9.32 -8.59 1.92
CA LEU A 133 9.02 -9.88 2.58
C LEU A 133 10.22 -10.44 3.34
N PHE A 134 11.43 -9.89 3.09
CA PHE A 134 12.66 -10.28 3.78
C PHE A 134 13.22 -9.12 4.61
N ASP A 135 12.60 -7.95 4.58
CA ASP A 135 13.02 -6.79 5.35
C ASP A 135 12.52 -6.90 6.80
N ALA A 136 13.44 -7.25 7.72
CA ALA A 136 13.10 -7.43 9.13
C ALA A 136 12.39 -6.19 9.75
N PRO A 137 12.82 -4.93 9.52
CA PRO A 137 12.11 -3.76 10.02
C PRO A 137 10.66 -3.66 9.53
N PHE A 138 10.41 -3.94 8.24
CA PHE A 138 9.07 -3.92 7.68
C PHE A 138 8.18 -5.03 8.28
N LEU A 139 8.70 -6.25 8.40
CA LEU A 139 7.97 -7.38 8.99
C LEU A 139 7.66 -7.17 10.46
N LEU A 140 8.62 -6.67 11.24
CA LEU A 140 8.43 -6.35 12.66
C LEU A 140 7.38 -5.26 12.84
N ASN A 141 7.40 -4.22 12.00
CA ASN A 141 6.38 -3.18 12.02
C ASN A 141 4.99 -3.74 11.68
N GLY A 142 4.88 -4.62 10.68
CA GLY A 142 3.63 -5.29 10.33
C GLY A 142 3.10 -6.17 11.46
N ALA A 143 3.97 -6.92 12.13
CA ALA A 143 3.61 -7.75 13.28
C ALA A 143 3.15 -6.90 14.47
N ALA A 144 3.87 -5.82 14.79
CA ALA A 144 3.51 -4.90 15.85
C ALA A 144 2.19 -4.17 15.57
N TRP A 145 1.96 -3.77 14.32
CA TRP A 145 0.68 -3.21 13.88
C TRP A 145 -0.47 -4.21 14.06
N ALA A 146 -0.30 -5.46 13.62
CA ALA A 146 -1.32 -6.49 13.77
C ALA A 146 -1.63 -6.79 15.24
N ALA A 147 -0.60 -6.90 16.08
CA ALA A 147 -0.76 -7.07 17.52
C ALA A 147 -1.51 -5.89 18.15
N LEU A 148 -1.21 -4.66 17.74
CA LEU A 148 -1.90 -3.46 18.22
C LEU A 148 -3.37 -3.44 17.78
N VAL A 149 -3.66 -3.77 16.52
CA VAL A 149 -5.05 -3.85 16.02
C VAL A 149 -5.86 -4.86 16.83
N VAL A 150 -5.32 -6.06 17.04
CA VAL A 150 -5.98 -7.10 17.86
C VAL A 150 -6.17 -6.60 19.29
N ALA A 151 -5.14 -6.01 19.91
CA ALA A 151 -5.25 -5.47 21.26
C ALA A 151 -6.32 -4.38 21.37
N LEU A 152 -6.47 -3.51 20.36
CA LEU A 152 -7.43 -2.41 20.40
C LEU A 152 -8.89 -2.84 20.16
N ILE A 153 -9.10 -3.93 19.41
CA ILE A 153 -10.44 -4.46 19.11
C ILE A 153 -10.94 -5.37 20.23
N TYR A 154 -10.05 -6.12 20.89
CA TYR A 154 -10.41 -7.10 21.92
C TYR A 154 -10.12 -6.67 23.37
N ALA A 155 -9.64 -5.43 23.59
CA ALA A 155 -9.52 -4.83 24.93
C ALA A 155 -10.81 -4.14 25.34
#